data_AF-A0A5N8V9C5-F1
#
_entry.id   AF-A0A5N8V9C5-F1
#
_cell.length_a   1.000
_cell.length_b   1.000
_cell.length_c   1.000
_cell.angle_alpha   90.00
_cell.angle_beta   90.00
_cell.angle_gamma   90.00
#
_symmetry.space_group_name_H-M   'P 1'
#
loop_
_entity.id
_entity.type
_entity.pdbx_description
1 polymer ?
#
loop_
_entity_poly.entity_id
_entity_poly.type
_entity_poly.pdbx_seq_one_letter_code
_entity_poly.pdbx_strand_id
1 'polypeptide(L)'
;MVRVASLPVRVTTDMDHDGRWTSLTAGGREWLWHRNEPRRHLVRPGDSFADAGGLEECVPTVRGLPDHGDAWSRSWQRAGDQDTVECPDFRLTRRIGERGNAVVADYTLAAEPGYRFVWAAHALLDLSTAARIGVARPALARLYPDEGDRWVAGAWPTVGGVPLDRLGPDDGSAVGAVVLTSRVSVHDGTDTLHLSVEADGQPVAVALWRNLGGFPQEAPYRSVGVEPMLGRVFDRAAAGEGDTAVVPPSGEVAWRLTVTADRRL
;
A
#
# COMPACT_ATOMS: atom_id res chain seq x y z
N MET A 1 -25.97 20.29 -7.72
CA MET A 1 -25.13 19.26 -8.37
C MET A 1 -23.69 19.64 -8.07
N VAL A 2 -22.93 18.81 -7.36
CA VAL A 2 -21.51 19.09 -7.10
C VAL A 2 -20.75 18.80 -8.38
N ARG A 3 -19.96 19.77 -8.87
CA ARG A 3 -19.15 19.58 -10.08
C ARG A 3 -17.81 18.98 -9.66
N VAL A 4 -17.35 17.99 -10.41
CA VAL A 4 -16.10 17.27 -10.16
C VAL A 4 -15.23 17.39 -11.41
N ALA A 5 -13.94 17.66 -11.23
CA ALA A 5 -12.95 17.72 -12.30
C ALA A 5 -11.86 16.67 -12.05
N SER A 6 -11.58 15.82 -13.03
CA SER A 6 -10.43 14.91 -12.97
C SER A 6 -9.12 15.69 -13.05
N LEU A 7 -8.15 15.30 -12.23
CA LEU A 7 -6.84 15.92 -12.12
C LEU A 7 -5.78 15.02 -12.78
N PRO A 8 -4.80 15.58 -13.51
CA PRO A 8 -3.63 14.82 -13.91
C PRO A 8 -2.87 14.29 -12.69
N VAL A 9 -2.47 13.02 -12.73
CA VAL A 9 -1.66 12.36 -11.71
C VAL A 9 -0.29 12.05 -12.30
N ARG A 10 0.78 12.32 -11.55
CA ARG A 10 2.16 12.03 -11.94
C ARG A 10 2.88 11.27 -10.84
N VAL A 11 3.88 10.47 -11.23
CA VAL A 11 4.68 9.66 -10.33
C VAL A 11 6.17 9.77 -10.65
N THR A 12 7.00 9.77 -9.62
CA THR A 12 8.46 9.62 -9.74
C THR A 12 8.89 8.39 -8.94
N THR A 13 9.77 7.57 -9.52
CA THR A 13 10.42 6.45 -8.83
C THR A 13 11.91 6.68 -8.69
N ASP A 14 12.48 6.15 -7.62
CA ASP A 14 13.91 6.21 -7.33
C ASP A 14 14.50 4.80 -7.45
N MET A 15 15.24 4.56 -8.53
CA MET A 15 15.87 3.26 -8.79
C MET A 15 17.15 3.05 -8.02
N ASP A 16 17.80 4.13 -7.59
CA ASP A 16 19.03 4.05 -6.82
C ASP A 16 18.73 3.64 -5.37
N HIS A 17 17.47 3.79 -4.93
CA HIS A 17 16.98 3.43 -3.60
C HIS A 17 15.77 2.47 -3.67
N ASP A 18 16.00 1.31 -4.29
CA ASP A 18 15.11 0.13 -4.24
C ASP A 18 13.77 0.30 -4.99
N GLY A 19 13.75 1.16 -6.02
CA GLY A 19 12.59 1.29 -6.90
C GLY A 19 11.39 2.00 -6.27
N ARG A 20 11.48 2.51 -5.04
CA ARG A 20 10.40 3.20 -4.34
C ARG A 20 9.78 4.34 -5.16
N TRP A 21 8.48 4.59 -4.98
CA TRP A 21 7.87 5.82 -5.49
C TRP A 21 8.14 6.94 -4.50
N THR A 22 8.88 7.95 -4.96
CA THR A 22 9.32 9.09 -4.16
C THR A 22 8.44 10.33 -4.36
N SER A 23 7.50 10.29 -5.30
CA SER A 23 6.52 11.36 -5.48
C SER A 23 5.25 10.83 -6.16
N LEU A 24 4.10 11.31 -5.72
CA LEU A 24 2.79 11.16 -6.35
C LEU A 24 2.08 12.52 -6.32
N THR A 25 2.03 13.21 -7.45
CA THR A 25 1.44 14.56 -7.50
C THR A 25 0.12 14.57 -8.25
N ALA A 26 -0.84 15.32 -7.72
CA ALA A 26 -2.09 15.66 -8.40
C ALA A 26 -2.66 16.96 -7.82
N GLY A 27 -3.33 17.77 -8.64
CA GLY A 27 -3.96 19.00 -8.15
C GLY A 27 -3.00 20.09 -7.65
N GLY A 28 -1.71 19.98 -7.96
CA GLY A 28 -0.67 20.90 -7.49
C GLY A 28 -0.14 20.61 -6.09
N ARG A 29 -0.43 19.42 -5.52
CA ARG A 29 0.14 18.95 -4.25
C ARG A 29 0.88 17.63 -4.42
N GLU A 30 1.81 17.39 -3.51
CA GLU A 30 2.35 16.06 -3.21
C GLU A 30 1.34 15.28 -2.35
N TRP A 31 1.22 13.99 -2.60
CA TRP A 31 0.34 13.08 -1.85
C TRP A 31 1.13 12.09 -0.99
N LEU A 32 2.39 11.81 -1.30
CA LEU A 32 3.21 10.92 -0.51
C LEU A 32 3.78 11.66 0.70
N TRP A 33 3.65 11.03 1.86
CA TRP A 33 4.32 11.46 3.07
C TRP A 33 5.79 11.06 3.01
N HIS A 34 6.65 11.90 3.57
CA HIS A 34 8.08 11.66 3.65
C HIS A 34 8.61 12.03 5.02
N ARG A 35 9.62 11.29 5.47
CA ARG A 35 10.46 11.70 6.59
C ARG A 35 11.93 11.44 6.28
N ASN A 36 12.79 12.11 7.01
CA ASN A 36 14.20 11.78 7.01
C ASN A 36 14.40 10.44 7.74
N GLU A 37 14.78 9.41 6.99
CA GLU A 37 15.15 8.10 7.51
C GLU A 37 16.58 7.79 7.04
N PRO A 38 17.59 8.12 7.86
CA PRO A 38 18.98 7.96 7.49
C PRO A 38 19.36 6.52 7.15
N ARG A 39 18.66 5.50 7.66
CA ARG A 39 18.98 4.11 7.31
C ARG A 39 18.69 3.78 5.85
N ARG A 40 17.84 4.56 5.17
CA ARG A 40 17.33 4.22 3.83
C ARG A 40 18.43 3.97 2.80
N HIS A 41 19.49 4.77 2.78
CA HIS A 41 20.57 4.61 1.80
C HIS A 41 21.52 3.44 2.10
N LEU A 42 21.30 2.71 3.20
CA LEU A 42 22.16 1.62 3.66
C LEU A 42 21.45 0.28 3.75
N VAL A 43 20.14 0.24 3.45
CA VAL A 43 19.33 -0.95 3.65
C VAL A 43 19.82 -2.11 2.81
N ARG A 44 19.68 -3.30 3.38
CA ARG A 44 19.99 -4.57 2.74
C ARG A 44 18.85 -5.55 2.97
N PRO A 45 18.72 -6.58 2.13
CA PRO A 45 17.77 -7.64 2.36
C PRO A 45 17.92 -8.26 3.75
N GLY A 46 16.81 -8.32 4.49
CA GLY A 46 16.78 -8.82 5.87
C GLY A 46 16.84 -7.75 6.95
N ASP A 47 17.17 -6.50 6.61
CA ASP A 47 17.13 -5.39 7.56
C ASP A 47 15.70 -5.08 8.01
N SER A 48 15.56 -4.51 9.22
CA SER A 48 14.30 -3.92 9.68
C SER A 48 13.83 -2.80 8.76
N PHE A 49 12.51 -2.65 8.59
CA PHE A 49 11.96 -1.64 7.70
C PHE A 49 12.47 -0.22 8.01
N ALA A 50 13.01 0.42 6.98
CA ALA A 50 13.47 1.81 7.03
C ALA A 50 12.38 2.71 6.46
N ASP A 51 11.37 3.01 7.28
CA ASP A 51 10.24 3.83 6.86
C ASP A 51 10.71 5.24 6.51
N ALA A 52 10.85 5.53 5.22
CA ALA A 52 11.18 6.85 4.69
C ALA A 52 9.94 7.57 4.12
N GLY A 53 8.75 6.98 4.25
CA GLY A 53 7.52 7.39 3.58
C GLY A 53 7.38 6.82 2.15
N GLY A 54 6.64 7.50 1.28
CA GLY A 54 6.50 7.13 -0.14
C GLY A 54 5.59 5.92 -0.38
N LEU A 55 5.80 5.24 -1.51
CA LEU A 55 5.17 3.95 -1.81
C LEU A 55 6.23 2.88 -2.06
N GLU A 56 6.15 1.80 -1.28
CA GLU A 56 6.98 0.60 -1.41
C GLU A 56 6.17 -0.60 -1.85
N GLU A 57 6.78 -1.50 -2.63
CA GLU A 57 6.22 -2.83 -2.87
C GLU A 57 6.60 -3.79 -1.73
N CYS A 58 5.66 -4.06 -0.83
CA CYS A 58 5.82 -5.07 0.22
C CYS A 58 5.46 -6.45 -0.32
N VAL A 59 6.44 -7.33 -0.50
CA VAL A 59 6.25 -8.69 -1.05
C VAL A 59 7.42 -9.59 -0.61
N PRO A 60 7.18 -10.83 -0.13
CA PRO A 60 5.95 -11.61 -0.21
C PRO A 60 5.02 -11.46 1.00
N THR A 61 5.25 -10.46 1.85
CA THR A 61 4.48 -10.19 3.07
C THR A 61 4.55 -8.70 3.43
N VAL A 62 3.60 -8.21 4.23
CA VAL A 62 3.65 -6.84 4.79
C VAL A 62 4.24 -6.86 6.20
N ARG A 63 3.76 -7.76 7.05
CA ARG A 63 4.35 -8.09 8.36
C ARG A 63 5.03 -9.45 8.29
N GLY A 64 6.03 -9.68 9.13
CA GLY A 64 6.71 -10.97 9.23
C GLY A 64 8.22 -10.84 9.12
N LEU A 65 8.88 -11.92 8.72
CA LEU A 65 10.34 -11.97 8.57
C LEU A 65 10.72 -12.30 7.11
N PRO A 66 11.40 -11.40 6.39
CA PRO A 66 11.72 -10.01 6.78
C PRO A 66 10.48 -9.11 6.80
N ASP A 67 10.53 -8.06 7.62
CA ASP A 67 9.49 -7.05 7.72
C ASP A 67 9.33 -6.32 6.38
N HIS A 68 8.08 -6.15 5.92
CA HIS A 68 7.73 -5.62 4.59
C HIS A 68 8.26 -6.45 3.40
N GLY A 69 8.74 -7.67 3.66
CA GLY A 69 9.19 -8.60 2.63
C GLY A 69 10.57 -8.26 2.05
N ASP A 70 10.84 -8.82 0.87
CA ASP A 70 12.17 -8.83 0.25
C ASP A 70 12.41 -7.69 -0.74
N ALA A 71 11.37 -7.25 -1.46
CA ALA A 71 11.57 -6.37 -2.62
C ALA A 71 11.98 -4.94 -2.27
N TRP A 72 11.47 -4.40 -1.15
CA TRP A 72 11.66 -3.00 -0.75
C TRP A 72 13.12 -2.62 -0.42
N SER A 73 13.98 -3.60 -0.13
CA SER A 73 15.38 -3.42 0.28
C SER A 73 16.37 -3.95 -0.76
N ARG A 74 15.89 -4.17 -1.99
CA ARG A 74 16.68 -4.70 -3.11
C ARG A 74 16.72 -3.69 -4.24
N SER A 75 17.88 -3.57 -4.87
CA SER A 75 18.04 -2.75 -6.06
C SER A 75 17.21 -3.29 -7.23
N TRP A 76 16.47 -2.38 -7.87
CA TRP A 76 15.72 -2.71 -9.08
C TRP A 76 16.55 -2.41 -10.32
N GLN A 77 16.32 -3.16 -11.37
CA GLN A 77 16.94 -2.98 -12.68
C GLN A 77 15.91 -2.44 -13.67
N ARG A 78 16.29 -1.42 -14.45
CA ARG A 78 15.45 -0.87 -15.52
C ARG A 78 15.89 -1.37 -16.88
N ALA A 79 14.96 -1.95 -17.63
CA ALA A 79 15.14 -2.32 -19.03
C ALA A 79 13.99 -1.76 -19.87
N GLY A 80 14.25 -0.67 -20.59
CA GLY A 80 13.21 0.06 -21.32
C GLY A 80 12.18 0.66 -20.35
N ASP A 81 10.93 0.22 -20.47
CA ASP A 81 9.80 0.63 -19.63
C ASP A 81 9.39 -0.43 -18.59
N GLN A 82 10.28 -1.39 -18.32
CA GLN A 82 10.13 -2.39 -17.26
C GLN A 82 11.14 -2.17 -16.15
N ASP A 83 10.66 -2.24 -14.92
CA ASP A 83 11.49 -2.33 -13.72
C ASP A 83 11.37 -3.74 -13.14
N THR A 84 12.49 -4.36 -12.81
CA THR A 84 12.53 -5.73 -12.29
C THR A 84 13.35 -5.80 -11.02
N VAL A 85 12.89 -6.57 -10.04
CA VAL A 85 13.66 -6.98 -8.87
C VAL A 85 13.67 -8.50 -8.76
N GLU A 86 14.87 -9.05 -8.55
CA GLU A 86 15.10 -10.48 -8.36
C GLU A 86 15.18 -10.78 -6.87
N CYS A 87 14.29 -11.65 -6.38
CA CYS A 87 14.28 -12.16 -5.02
C CYS A 87 14.61 -13.67 -5.06
N PRO A 88 15.00 -14.29 -3.92
CA PRO A 88 15.37 -15.70 -3.90
C PRO A 88 14.27 -16.64 -4.42
N ASP A 89 13.01 -16.35 -4.07
CA ASP A 89 11.88 -17.24 -4.36
C ASP A 89 10.98 -16.75 -5.52
N PHE A 90 11.17 -15.51 -5.98
CA PHE A 90 10.31 -14.91 -7.00
C PHE A 90 11.01 -13.77 -7.73
N ARG A 91 10.52 -13.45 -8.92
CA ARG A 91 10.84 -12.22 -9.65
C ARG A 91 9.61 -11.33 -9.68
N LEU A 92 9.75 -10.06 -9.30
CA LEU A 92 8.72 -9.05 -9.50
C LEU A 92 9.13 -8.14 -10.65
N THR A 93 8.22 -7.96 -11.60
CA THR A 93 8.36 -6.99 -12.70
C THR A 93 7.21 -6.00 -12.62
N ARG A 94 7.48 -4.73 -12.89
CA ARG A 94 6.43 -3.71 -13.04
C ARG A 94 6.67 -2.79 -14.23
N ARG A 95 5.58 -2.18 -14.70
CA ARG A 95 5.56 -1.13 -15.73
C ARG A 95 4.70 0.00 -15.21
N ILE A 96 5.31 1.15 -14.97
CA ILE A 96 4.61 2.33 -14.45
C ILE A 96 4.49 3.36 -15.56
N GLY A 97 3.29 3.90 -15.77
CA GLY A 97 3.09 4.96 -16.75
C GLY A 97 1.87 5.83 -16.49
N GLU A 98 1.98 7.08 -16.91
CA GLU A 98 0.85 8.01 -16.98
C GLU A 98 -0.06 7.63 -18.16
N ARG A 99 -1.37 7.59 -17.93
CA ARG A 99 -2.41 7.24 -18.91
C ARG A 99 -3.58 8.23 -18.76
N GLY A 100 -3.53 9.34 -19.51
CA GLY A 100 -4.49 10.43 -19.36
C GLY A 100 -4.35 11.09 -17.98
N ASN A 101 -5.40 11.05 -17.17
CA ASN A 101 -5.42 11.58 -15.80
C ASN A 101 -5.15 10.51 -14.73
N ALA A 102 -4.54 9.39 -15.11
CA ALA A 102 -4.23 8.28 -14.21
C ALA A 102 -2.74 7.94 -14.24
N VAL A 103 -2.24 7.44 -13.13
CA VAL A 103 -1.03 6.60 -13.09
C VAL A 103 -1.48 5.14 -13.05
N VAL A 104 -0.91 4.33 -13.93
CA VAL A 104 -1.15 2.89 -13.99
C VAL A 104 0.17 2.17 -13.78
N ALA A 105 0.18 1.23 -12.84
CA ALA A 105 1.28 0.32 -12.60
C ALA A 105 0.81 -1.12 -12.84
N ASP A 106 1.32 -1.73 -13.90
CA ASP A 106 1.11 -3.14 -14.23
C ASP A 106 2.22 -3.96 -13.58
N TYR A 107 1.86 -5.02 -12.87
CA TYR A 107 2.80 -5.90 -12.17
C TYR A 107 2.65 -7.35 -12.64
N THR A 108 3.76 -8.07 -12.66
CA THR A 108 3.82 -9.52 -12.81
C THR A 108 4.79 -10.10 -11.79
N LEU A 109 4.34 -11.10 -11.03
CA LEU A 109 5.19 -11.93 -10.17
C LEU A 109 5.33 -13.31 -10.80
N ALA A 110 6.58 -13.73 -11.04
CA ALA A 110 6.92 -15.07 -11.49
C ALA A 110 7.58 -15.86 -10.34
N ALA A 111 7.08 -17.06 -10.06
CA ALA A 111 7.63 -17.98 -9.06
C ALA A 111 7.18 -19.43 -9.35
N GLU A 112 7.62 -20.36 -8.51
CA GLU A 112 7.14 -21.75 -8.59
C GLU A 112 5.62 -21.84 -8.38
N PRO A 113 4.90 -22.67 -9.16
CA PRO A 113 3.47 -22.90 -8.95
C PRO A 113 3.14 -23.32 -7.51
N GLY A 114 2.09 -22.73 -6.94
CA GLY A 114 1.72 -22.90 -5.54
C GLY A 114 2.43 -21.95 -4.57
N TYR A 115 3.38 -21.13 -5.03
CA TYR A 115 3.98 -20.08 -4.21
C TYR A 115 2.90 -19.13 -3.68
N ARG A 116 2.89 -18.94 -2.36
CA ARG A 116 1.93 -18.07 -1.66
C ARG A 116 2.59 -16.75 -1.33
N PHE A 117 1.88 -15.66 -1.58
CA PHE A 117 2.38 -14.32 -1.25
C PHE A 117 1.25 -13.36 -0.88
N VAL A 118 1.63 -12.33 -0.15
CA VAL A 118 0.91 -11.06 -0.04
C VAL A 118 1.75 -10.02 -0.79
N TRP A 119 1.08 -9.17 -1.55
CA TRP A 119 1.69 -7.95 -2.09
C TRP A 119 0.88 -6.76 -1.61
N ALA A 120 1.53 -5.69 -1.17
CA ALA A 120 0.87 -4.41 -0.92
C ALA A 120 1.68 -3.26 -1.53
N ALA A 121 0.98 -2.33 -2.16
CA ALA A 121 1.51 -1.01 -2.46
C ALA A 121 1.45 -0.16 -1.17
N HIS A 122 2.49 -0.24 -0.34
CA HIS A 122 2.56 0.39 0.97
C HIS A 122 2.76 1.91 0.84
N ALA A 123 1.67 2.61 0.49
CA ALA A 123 1.65 4.03 0.21
C ALA A 123 1.35 4.84 1.48
N LEU A 124 2.36 5.54 1.99
CA LEU A 124 2.22 6.49 3.08
C LEU A 124 1.86 7.86 2.52
N LEU A 125 0.73 8.41 2.97
CA LEU A 125 0.12 9.60 2.41
C LEU A 125 0.26 10.83 3.31
N ASP A 126 0.59 11.98 2.71
CA ASP A 126 0.67 13.28 3.37
C ASP A 126 -0.73 13.88 3.48
N LEU A 127 -1.42 13.54 4.58
CA LEU A 127 -2.84 13.85 4.78
C LEU A 127 -3.05 14.78 5.96
N SER A 128 -3.95 15.75 5.78
CA SER A 128 -4.40 16.59 6.90
C SER A 128 -5.11 15.78 7.99
N THR A 129 -5.29 16.38 9.16
CA THR A 129 -6.09 15.80 10.25
C THR A 129 -7.58 15.69 9.93
N ALA A 130 -8.06 16.47 8.95
CA ALA A 130 -9.45 16.44 8.50
C ALA A 130 -9.71 15.38 7.42
N ALA A 131 -8.67 14.76 6.88
CA ALA A 131 -8.77 13.78 5.81
C ALA A 131 -9.55 12.53 6.24
N ARG A 132 -10.22 11.91 5.26
CA ARG A 132 -11.08 10.75 5.45
C ARG A 132 -10.87 9.68 4.40
N ILE A 133 -11.05 8.43 4.81
CA ILE A 133 -11.02 7.28 3.91
C ILE A 133 -12.44 6.91 3.50
N GLY A 134 -12.67 6.79 2.20
CA GLY A 134 -13.93 6.37 1.61
C GLY A 134 -13.81 4.98 0.98
N VAL A 135 -14.65 4.06 1.43
CA VAL A 135 -14.83 2.72 0.85
C VAL A 135 -16.33 2.50 0.63
N ALA A 136 -16.68 1.87 -0.49
CA ALA A 136 -18.06 1.50 -0.78
C ALA A 136 -18.60 0.55 0.30
N ARG A 137 -19.84 0.80 0.76
CA ARG A 137 -20.47 0.01 1.82
C ARG A 137 -21.52 -0.95 1.23
N PRO A 138 -21.73 -2.12 1.85
CA PRO A 138 -21.00 -2.67 2.99
C PRO A 138 -19.65 -3.27 2.59
N ALA A 139 -18.63 -3.19 3.47
CA ALA A 139 -17.36 -3.88 3.31
C ALA A 139 -16.96 -4.55 4.63
N LEU A 140 -16.45 -5.78 4.56
CA LEU A 140 -15.90 -6.48 5.72
C LEU A 140 -14.50 -5.96 6.01
N ALA A 141 -14.11 -5.93 7.28
CA ALA A 141 -12.79 -5.48 7.70
C ALA A 141 -12.24 -6.32 8.86
N ARG A 142 -10.91 -6.44 8.90
CA ARG A 142 -10.13 -7.00 10.00
C ARG A 142 -9.35 -5.86 10.65
N LEU A 143 -9.57 -5.60 11.94
CA LEU A 143 -8.82 -4.63 12.73
C LEU A 143 -7.66 -5.33 13.45
N TYR A 144 -6.44 -4.83 13.26
CA TYR A 144 -5.24 -5.21 13.99
C TYR A 144 -4.96 -4.10 15.02
N PRO A 145 -5.26 -4.32 16.31
CA PRO A 145 -5.20 -3.28 17.33
C PRO A 145 -3.77 -2.88 17.70
N ASP A 146 -2.79 -3.68 17.30
CA ASP A 146 -1.37 -3.48 17.54
C ASP A 146 -0.53 -4.03 16.36
N GLU A 147 0.79 -4.11 16.54
CA GLU A 147 1.75 -4.62 15.57
C GLU A 147 1.71 -6.16 15.40
N GLY A 148 1.00 -6.88 16.27
CA GLY A 148 0.88 -8.33 16.19
C GLY A 148 -0.13 -8.83 15.15
N ASP A 149 -0.26 -10.15 15.04
CA ASP A 149 -1.11 -10.79 14.02
C ASP A 149 -2.57 -11.00 14.46
N ARG A 150 -2.89 -10.66 15.71
CA ARG A 150 -4.26 -10.80 16.23
C ARG A 150 -5.15 -9.73 15.60
N TRP A 151 -6.32 -10.15 15.14
CA TRP A 151 -7.29 -9.24 14.57
C TRP A 151 -8.71 -9.49 15.05
N VAL A 152 -9.54 -8.45 14.96
CA VAL A 152 -10.97 -8.44 15.24
C VAL A 152 -11.74 -8.25 13.94
N ALA A 153 -12.67 -9.15 13.63
CA ALA A 153 -13.56 -8.98 12.48
C ALA A 153 -14.63 -7.90 12.75
N GLY A 154 -15.01 -7.18 11.70
CA GLY A 154 -16.14 -6.26 11.73
C GLY A 154 -16.50 -5.75 10.35
N ALA A 155 -17.24 -4.64 10.34
CA ALA A 155 -17.67 -3.97 9.13
C ALA A 155 -17.10 -2.55 9.05
N TRP A 156 -16.72 -2.13 7.85
CA TRP A 156 -16.34 -0.76 7.56
C TRP A 156 -17.49 0.22 7.84
N PRO A 157 -17.24 1.42 8.42
CA PRO A 157 -15.94 2.00 8.76
C PRO A 157 -15.49 1.85 10.21
N THR A 158 -16.28 1.19 11.06
CA THR A 158 -15.99 1.09 12.50
C THR A 158 -15.92 -0.36 12.94
N VAL A 159 -14.74 -0.79 13.38
CA VAL A 159 -14.49 -2.14 13.88
C VAL A 159 -14.04 -2.02 15.34
N GLY A 160 -14.63 -2.79 16.25
CA GLY A 160 -14.24 -2.76 17.66
C GLY A 160 -14.31 -1.38 18.32
N GLY A 161 -15.16 -0.47 17.82
CA GLY A 161 -15.25 0.93 18.30
C GLY A 161 -14.23 1.89 17.68
N VAL A 162 -13.30 1.41 16.85
CA VAL A 162 -12.28 2.24 16.18
C VAL A 162 -12.83 2.79 14.86
N PRO A 163 -12.93 4.11 14.67
CA PRO A 163 -13.40 4.72 13.43
C PRO A 163 -12.26 4.78 12.39
N LEU A 164 -12.08 3.71 11.62
CA LEU A 164 -10.97 3.56 10.65
C LEU A 164 -11.02 4.57 9.51
N ASP A 165 -12.17 5.18 9.22
CA ASP A 165 -12.33 6.21 8.20
C ASP A 165 -11.81 7.60 8.61
N ARG A 166 -11.46 7.80 9.89
CA ARG A 166 -11.12 9.11 10.46
C ARG A 166 -9.68 9.16 10.93
N LEU A 167 -8.91 10.09 10.37
CA LEU A 167 -7.49 10.22 10.66
C LEU A 167 -7.26 11.12 11.86
N GLY A 168 -7.75 12.37 11.92
CA GLY A 168 -7.63 13.20 13.11
C GLY A 168 -6.19 13.62 13.46
N PRO A 169 -6.01 14.35 14.58
CA PRO A 169 -4.70 14.70 15.13
C PRO A 169 -4.05 13.49 15.81
N ASP A 170 -2.80 13.66 16.25
CA ASP A 170 -2.09 12.69 17.08
C ASP A 170 -2.89 12.40 18.36
N ASP A 171 -3.26 11.13 18.53
CA ASP A 171 -4.01 10.61 19.69
C ASP A 171 -3.25 9.50 20.42
N GLY A 172 -2.01 9.20 19.98
CA GLY A 172 -1.16 8.16 20.54
C GLY A 172 -1.50 6.74 20.07
N SER A 173 -2.45 6.58 19.15
CA SER A 173 -2.83 5.25 18.63
C SER A 173 -2.04 4.87 17.38
N ALA A 174 -1.84 3.56 17.21
CA ALA A 174 -1.33 2.97 15.98
C ALA A 174 -2.08 1.66 15.73
N VAL A 175 -2.85 1.59 14.65
CA VAL A 175 -3.66 0.41 14.31
C VAL A 175 -3.54 0.07 12.83
N GLY A 176 -3.56 -1.23 12.52
CA GLY A 176 -3.68 -1.73 11.16
C GLY A 176 -5.13 -2.15 10.87
N ALA A 177 -5.55 -2.11 9.61
CA ALA A 177 -6.77 -2.77 9.18
C ALA A 177 -6.64 -3.32 7.77
N VAL A 178 -7.36 -4.40 7.47
CA VAL A 178 -7.54 -4.91 6.11
C VAL A 178 -9.01 -4.86 5.77
N VAL A 179 -9.37 -4.08 4.75
CA VAL A 179 -10.75 -3.90 4.27
C VAL A 179 -10.91 -4.68 2.97
N LEU A 180 -11.91 -5.57 2.91
CA LEU A 180 -12.17 -6.42 1.74
C LEU A 180 -12.84 -5.62 0.63
N THR A 181 -12.05 -4.80 -0.05
CA THR A 181 -12.43 -3.95 -1.19
C THR A 181 -11.27 -3.89 -2.17
N SER A 182 -11.56 -3.74 -3.46
CA SER A 182 -10.55 -3.49 -4.50
C SER A 182 -10.31 -2.01 -4.74
N ARG A 183 -11.09 -1.12 -4.12
CA ARG A 183 -11.08 0.32 -4.36
C ARG A 183 -11.20 1.10 -3.07
N VAL A 184 -10.47 2.21 -3.00
CA VAL A 184 -10.49 3.17 -1.90
C VAL A 184 -10.34 4.58 -2.42
N SER A 185 -10.96 5.52 -1.73
CA SER A 185 -10.85 6.96 -1.96
C SER A 185 -10.31 7.63 -0.71
N VAL A 186 -9.46 8.64 -0.87
CA VAL A 186 -8.85 9.41 0.20
C VAL A 186 -9.23 10.86 -0.03
N HIS A 187 -10.08 11.40 0.83
CA HIS A 187 -10.58 12.76 0.73
C HIS A 187 -9.76 13.68 1.62
N ASP A 188 -9.14 14.71 1.05
CA ASP A 188 -8.41 15.72 1.81
C ASP A 188 -8.63 17.13 1.21
N GLY A 189 -9.38 17.95 1.95
CA GLY A 189 -9.87 19.23 1.45
C GLY A 189 -10.84 19.06 0.27
N THR A 190 -10.54 19.74 -0.84
CA THR A 190 -11.34 19.64 -2.08
C THR A 190 -10.94 18.48 -2.96
N ASP A 191 -9.80 17.85 -2.68
CA ASP A 191 -9.20 16.87 -3.57
C ASP A 191 -9.44 15.46 -3.04
N THR A 192 -9.60 14.52 -3.96
CA THR A 192 -9.75 13.10 -3.65
C THR A 192 -8.77 12.30 -4.48
N LEU A 193 -7.99 11.45 -3.81
CA LEU A 193 -7.14 10.45 -4.45
C LEU A 193 -7.88 9.11 -4.45
N HIS A 194 -7.93 8.41 -5.57
CA HIS A 194 -8.53 7.08 -5.69
C HIS A 194 -7.46 6.08 -6.03
N LEU A 195 -7.44 4.97 -5.30
CA LEU A 195 -6.56 3.84 -5.56
C LEU A 195 -7.41 2.60 -5.81
N SER A 196 -7.05 1.83 -6.83
CA SER A 196 -7.70 0.56 -7.12
C SER A 196 -6.71 -0.50 -7.55
N VAL A 197 -6.92 -1.73 -7.07
CA VAL A 197 -6.17 -2.91 -7.48
C VAL A 197 -7.08 -3.92 -8.18
N GLU A 198 -6.60 -4.48 -9.29
CA GLU A 198 -7.30 -5.47 -10.10
C GLU A 198 -6.38 -6.67 -10.32
N ALA A 199 -6.86 -7.87 -9.99
CA ALA A 199 -6.12 -9.12 -10.14
C ALA A 199 -7.09 -10.27 -10.38
N ASP A 200 -6.97 -10.96 -11.51
CA ASP A 200 -7.87 -12.04 -11.87
C ASP A 200 -7.63 -13.28 -11.00
N GLY A 201 -8.68 -13.77 -10.35
CA GLY A 201 -8.65 -15.00 -9.55
C GLY A 201 -7.84 -14.91 -8.24
N GLN A 202 -7.34 -13.73 -7.86
CA GLN A 202 -6.56 -13.52 -6.65
C GLN A 202 -7.37 -12.77 -5.58
N PRO A 203 -7.08 -12.98 -4.28
CA PRO A 203 -7.69 -12.17 -3.23
C PRO A 203 -7.17 -10.74 -3.32
N VAL A 204 -8.06 -9.77 -3.36
CA VAL A 204 -7.73 -8.33 -3.30
C VAL A 204 -8.36 -7.68 -2.07
N ALA A 205 -7.64 -6.72 -1.51
CA ALA A 205 -8.09 -5.91 -0.38
C ALA A 205 -7.40 -4.53 -0.41
N VAL A 206 -7.72 -3.69 0.57
CA VAL A 206 -6.96 -2.50 0.91
C VAL A 206 -6.53 -2.62 2.37
N ALA A 207 -5.22 -2.62 2.60
CA ALA A 207 -4.64 -2.43 3.91
C ALA A 207 -4.66 -0.93 4.29
N LEU A 208 -4.82 -0.66 5.58
CA LEU A 208 -4.78 0.67 6.17
C LEU A 208 -3.85 0.64 7.36
N TRP A 209 -2.94 1.60 7.41
CA TRP A 209 -2.14 1.89 8.58
C TRP A 209 -2.55 3.26 9.13
N ARG A 210 -3.09 3.31 10.35
CA ARG A 210 -3.47 4.55 11.03
C ARG A 210 -2.56 4.72 12.25
N ASN A 211 -1.41 5.36 12.04
CA ASN A 211 -0.50 5.74 13.11
C ASN A 211 -0.63 7.24 13.38
N LEU A 212 -1.15 7.58 14.56
CA LEU A 212 -1.39 8.94 15.00
C LEU A 212 -0.49 9.25 16.21
N GLY A 213 0.80 8.98 16.05
CA GLY A 213 1.78 9.16 17.12
C GLY A 213 1.78 8.01 18.12
N GLY A 214 1.40 6.79 17.72
CA GLY A 214 1.49 5.60 18.57
C GLY A 214 2.71 4.72 18.30
N PHE A 215 3.33 4.86 17.12
CA PHE A 215 4.42 4.00 16.67
C PHE A 215 5.55 4.78 15.97
N PRO A 216 6.82 4.36 16.09
CA PRO A 216 7.35 3.37 17.03
C PRO A 216 7.37 3.91 18.46
N GLN A 217 7.35 2.99 19.44
CA GLN A 217 7.22 3.35 20.85
C GLN A 217 8.29 4.33 21.36
N GLU A 218 9.52 4.21 20.86
CA GLU A 218 10.65 5.06 21.29
C GLU A 218 10.64 6.46 20.66
N ALA A 219 10.05 6.61 19.48
CA ALA A 219 10.06 7.86 18.72
C ALA A 219 8.80 7.96 17.85
N PRO A 220 7.61 8.09 18.46
CA PRO A 220 6.36 8.03 17.74
C PRO A 220 6.19 9.21 16.79
N TYR A 221 5.54 8.94 15.66
CA TYR A 221 5.15 9.97 14.69
C TYR A 221 3.81 9.62 14.07
N ARG A 222 3.21 10.59 13.38
CA ARG A 222 2.00 10.37 12.59
C ARG A 222 2.36 9.92 11.17
N SER A 223 1.81 8.78 10.76
CA SER A 223 1.86 8.29 9.38
C SER A 223 0.57 7.54 9.03
N VAL A 224 0.11 7.71 7.79
CA VAL A 224 -1.13 7.07 7.32
C VAL A 224 -0.85 6.28 6.05
N GLY A 225 -1.02 4.97 6.11
CA GLY A 225 -0.92 4.06 4.97
C GLY A 225 -2.28 3.74 4.37
N VAL A 226 -2.37 3.81 3.04
CA VAL A 226 -3.52 3.33 2.27
C VAL A 226 -3.02 2.45 1.14
N GLU A 227 -3.24 1.15 1.28
CA GLU A 227 -2.36 0.17 0.65
C GLU A 227 -3.17 -0.87 -0.14
N PRO A 228 -3.43 -0.64 -1.43
CA PRO A 228 -4.01 -1.66 -2.29
C PRO A 228 -3.14 -2.92 -2.27
N MET A 229 -3.77 -4.09 -2.10
CA MET A 229 -3.04 -5.33 -1.86
C MET A 229 -3.64 -6.53 -2.58
N LEU A 230 -2.77 -7.48 -2.92
CA LEU A 230 -3.11 -8.87 -3.17
C LEU A 230 -2.93 -9.64 -1.85
N GLY A 231 -4.02 -10.17 -1.33
CA GLY A 231 -4.10 -10.79 -0.01
C GLY A 231 -5.16 -10.15 0.88
N ARG A 232 -5.36 -10.72 2.07
CA ARG A 232 -6.36 -10.29 3.07
C ARG A 232 -5.80 -10.23 4.50
N VAL A 233 -4.49 -10.36 4.65
CA VAL A 233 -3.76 -10.33 5.93
C VAL A 233 -2.43 -9.60 5.74
N PHE A 234 -1.88 -9.06 6.82
CA PHE A 234 -0.55 -8.45 6.79
C PHE A 234 0.58 -9.48 6.73
N ASP A 235 0.52 -10.51 7.59
CA ASP A 235 1.51 -11.58 7.64
C ASP A 235 1.05 -12.80 6.83
N ARG A 236 1.85 -13.16 5.83
CA ARG A 236 1.70 -14.39 5.04
C ARG A 236 1.70 -15.65 5.91
N ALA A 237 2.51 -15.71 6.97
CA ALA A 237 2.61 -16.89 7.83
C ALA A 237 1.35 -17.12 8.69
N ALA A 238 0.64 -16.03 9.03
CA ALA A 238 -0.64 -16.08 9.75
C ALA A 238 -1.86 -16.31 8.83
N ALA A 239 -1.64 -16.44 7.52
CA ALA A 239 -2.71 -16.48 6.52
C ALA A 239 -3.52 -17.79 6.54
N GLY A 240 -4.85 -17.66 6.56
CA GLY A 240 -5.77 -18.76 6.33
C GLY A 240 -5.87 -19.16 4.86
N GLU A 241 -6.78 -20.10 4.57
CA GLU A 241 -7.16 -20.42 3.20
C GLU A 241 -7.81 -19.20 2.51
N GLY A 242 -7.35 -18.89 1.30
CA GLY A 242 -7.87 -17.75 0.52
C GLY A 242 -7.42 -16.36 0.98
N ASP A 243 -6.51 -16.27 1.95
CA ASP A 243 -5.96 -14.99 2.43
C ASP A 243 -4.73 -14.50 1.66
N THR A 244 -4.05 -15.38 0.91
CA THR A 244 -2.86 -15.06 0.11
C THR A 244 -3.14 -15.23 -1.37
N ALA A 245 -2.48 -14.44 -2.20
CA ALA A 245 -2.35 -14.78 -3.61
C ALA A 245 -1.55 -16.09 -3.76
N VAL A 246 -1.87 -16.84 -4.81
CA VAL A 246 -1.23 -18.13 -5.12
C VAL A 246 -0.83 -18.15 -6.58
N VAL A 247 0.43 -18.48 -6.83
CA VAL A 247 0.95 -18.60 -8.18
C VAL A 247 0.33 -19.81 -8.88
N PRO A 248 -0.37 -19.62 -10.02
CA PRO A 248 -1.04 -20.70 -10.74
C PRO A 248 -0.04 -21.61 -11.47
N PRO A 249 -0.51 -22.72 -12.08
CA PRO A 249 0.34 -23.60 -12.89
C PRO A 249 1.11 -22.93 -14.04
N SER A 250 0.68 -21.75 -14.51
CA SER A 250 1.42 -20.96 -15.50
C SER A 250 2.71 -20.34 -14.95
N GLY A 251 2.89 -20.32 -13.62
CA GLY A 251 4.08 -19.75 -12.97
C GLY A 251 4.05 -18.23 -12.78
N GLU A 252 2.95 -17.56 -13.15
CA GLU A 252 2.86 -16.10 -13.11
C GLU A 252 1.50 -15.61 -12.60
N VAL A 253 1.55 -14.53 -11.79
CA VAL A 253 0.39 -13.75 -11.39
C VAL A 253 0.57 -12.32 -11.87
N ALA A 254 -0.43 -11.77 -12.54
CA ALA A 254 -0.45 -10.38 -12.99
C ALA A 254 -1.54 -9.59 -12.27
N TRP A 255 -1.27 -8.32 -11.98
CA TRP A 255 -2.23 -7.40 -11.41
C TRP A 255 -1.93 -5.96 -11.82
N ARG A 256 -2.90 -5.07 -11.60
CA ARG A 256 -2.80 -3.65 -11.93
C ARG A 256 -3.18 -2.80 -10.72
N LEU A 257 -2.33 -1.83 -10.40
CA LEU A 257 -2.66 -0.68 -9.57
C LEU A 257 -3.02 0.50 -10.47
N THR A 258 -4.14 1.15 -10.21
CA THR A 258 -4.53 2.41 -10.85
C THR A 258 -4.72 3.49 -9.80
N VAL A 259 -4.12 4.65 -10.04
CA VAL A 259 -4.25 5.84 -9.21
C VAL A 259 -4.83 6.97 -10.03
N THR A 260 -5.91 7.57 -9.54
CA THR A 260 -6.56 8.74 -10.16
C THR A 260 -6.84 9.80 -9.10
N ALA A 261 -7.11 11.02 -9.53
CA ALA A 261 -7.50 12.08 -8.61
C ALA A 261 -8.58 12.99 -9.22
N ASP A 262 -9.38 13.59 -8.34
CA ASP A 262 -10.38 14.58 -8.70
C ASP A 262 -10.47 15.71 -7.68
N ARG A 263 -11.00 16.84 -8.15
CA ARG A 263 -11.29 18.02 -7.35
C ARG A 263 -12.78 18.33 -7.38
N ARG A 264 -13.34 18.53 -6.19
CA ARG A 264 -14.65 19.16 -6.01
C ARG A 264 -14.54 20.66 -6.30
N LEU A 265 -15.38 21.13 -7.22
CA LEU A 265 -15.52 22.55 -7.59
C LEU A 265 -16.65 23.24 -6.81
#